data_AF-A0A920IZK8-F1
#
_entry.id   AF-A0A920IZK8-F1
#
_cell.length_a   1.000
_cell.length_b   1.000
_cell.length_c   1.000
_cell.angle_alpha   90.00
_cell.angle_beta   90.00
_cell.angle_gamma   90.00
#
_symmetry.space_group_name_H-M   'P 1'
#
loop_
_entity.id
_entity.type
_entity.pdbx_description
1 polymer ?
#
loop_
_entity_poly.entity_id
_entity_poly.type
_entity_poly.pdbx_seq_one_letter_code
_entity_poly.pdbx_strand_id
1 'polypeptide(L)' 'MKIQIFPMDDRFWDIAKKIRNGSTAIEETKRTFIDFWFTNAIERIIKVEKEIISSELSKDLFTKAKYYGFSDKI' A
#
# COMPACT_ATOMS: atom_id res chain seq x y z
N MET A 1 0.71 -12.63 20.52
CA MET A 1 -0.58 -12.35 19.85
C MET A 1 -0.65 -13.21 18.60
N LYS A 2 -1.50 -14.24 18.55
CA LYS A 2 -1.70 -15.06 17.34
C LYS A 2 -2.39 -14.18 16.30
N ILE A 3 -1.71 -13.84 15.21
CA ILE A 3 -2.34 -13.19 14.06
C ILE A 3 -3.15 -14.28 13.36
N GLN A 4 -4.45 -14.30 13.62
CA GLN A 4 -5.40 -15.20 12.96
C GLN A 4 -5.40 -14.87 11.46
N ILE A 5 -4.99 -15.81 10.63
CA ILE A 5 -4.97 -15.69 9.16
C ILE A 5 -6.36 -16.09 8.67
N PHE A 6 -7.33 -15.16 8.71
CA PHE A 6 -8.68 -15.40 8.18
C PHE A 6 -8.95 -14.45 7.00
N PRO A 7 -9.51 -14.93 5.88
CA PRO A 7 -10.02 -14.04 4.84
C PRO A 7 -11.18 -13.21 5.41
N MET A 8 -11.10 -11.89 5.29
CA MET A 8 -12.12 -10.96 5.76
C MET A 8 -12.33 -9.88 4.70
N ASP A 9 -13.46 -9.19 4.75
CA ASP A 9 -13.81 -8.18 3.73
C ASP A 9 -12.76 -7.06 3.65
N ASP A 10 -12.19 -6.66 4.79
CA ASP A 10 -11.19 -5.58 4.86
C ASP A 10 -9.74 -6.03 4.62
N ARG A 11 -9.52 -7.21 4.02
CA ARG A 11 -8.19 -7.83 3.90
C ARG A 11 -7.16 -6.91 3.21
N PHE A 12 -7.55 -6.18 2.17
CA PHE A 12 -6.64 -5.25 1.51
C PHE A 12 -6.29 -4.04 2.38
N TRP A 13 -7.22 -3.56 3.19
CA TRP A 13 -6.96 -2.49 4.16
C TRP A 13 -6.04 -2.95 5.30
N ASP A 14 -6.17 -4.20 5.78
CA ASP A 14 -5.24 -4.79 6.75
C ASP A 14 -3.82 -4.87 6.20
N ILE A 15 -3.65 -5.39 4.97
CA ILE A 15 -2.34 -5.45 4.29
C ILE A 15 -1.74 -4.05 4.17
N ALA A 16 -2.52 -3.08 3.67
CA ALA A 16 -2.06 -1.71 3.51
C ALA A 16 -1.66 -1.07 4.85
N LYS A 17 -2.46 -1.29 5.91
CA LYS A 17 -2.16 -0.81 7.27
C LYS A 17 -0.85 -1.41 7.81
N LYS A 18 -0.62 -2.71 7.62
CA LYS A 18 0.61 -3.37 8.04
C LYS A 18 1.83 -2.86 7.30
N ILE A 19 1.73 -2.65 5.99
CA ILE A 19 2.82 -2.09 5.19
C ILE A 19 3.12 -0.64 5.60
N ARG A 20 2.10 0.19 5.85
CA ARG A 20 2.31 1.54 6.41
C ARG A 20 3.08 1.50 7.74
N ASN A 21 2.79 0.49 8.57
CA ASN A 21 3.41 0.26 9.88
C ASN A 21 4.74 -0.53 9.83
N GLY A 22 5.34 -0.69 8.65
CA GLY A 22 6.71 -1.21 8.51
C GLY A 22 6.83 -2.67 8.06
N SER A 23 5.72 -3.36 7.77
CA SER A 23 5.80 -4.65 7.07
C SER A 23 6.15 -4.47 5.59
N THR A 24 6.61 -5.53 4.95
CA THR A 24 7.00 -5.57 3.54
C THR A 24 6.02 -6.37 2.70
N ALA A 25 5.96 -6.10 1.40
CA ALA A 25 5.14 -6.86 0.46
C ALA A 25 5.41 -8.38 0.52
N ILE A 26 6.67 -8.79 0.68
CA ILE A 26 7.04 -10.22 0.74
C ILE A 26 6.53 -10.90 2.01
N GLU A 27 6.53 -10.21 3.15
CA GLU A 27 5.94 -10.71 4.40
C GLU A 27 4.43 -10.88 4.27
N GLU A 28 3.77 -9.89 3.66
CA GLU A 28 2.32 -9.90 3.46
C GLU A 28 1.89 -10.98 2.46
N THR A 29 2.68 -11.25 1.42
CA THR A 29 2.48 -12.40 0.53
C THR A 29 2.56 -13.72 1.28
N LYS A 30 3.61 -13.92 2.10
CA LYS A 30 3.76 -15.14 2.89
C LYS A 30 2.61 -15.33 3.89
N ARG A 31 2.13 -14.24 4.48
CA ARG A 31 1.04 -14.24 5.47
C ARG A 31 -0.32 -14.54 4.84
N THR A 32 -0.59 -14.04 3.63
CA THR A 32 -1.95 -14.01 3.05
C THR A 32 -2.14 -14.97 1.89
N PHE A 33 -1.05 -15.47 1.32
CA PHE A 33 -0.99 -16.23 0.06
C PHE A 33 -1.47 -15.45 -1.16
N ILE A 34 -1.59 -14.12 -1.05
CA ILE A 34 -1.77 -13.24 -2.19
C ILE A 34 -0.43 -13.11 -2.90
N ASP A 35 -0.44 -13.34 -4.20
CA ASP A 35 0.79 -13.29 -5.01
C ASP A 35 1.55 -11.97 -4.83
N PHE A 36 2.87 -12.07 -4.85
CA PHE A 36 3.78 -10.94 -4.63
C PHE A 36 3.53 -9.78 -5.57
N TRP A 37 3.06 -10.04 -6.79
CA TRP A 37 2.73 -9.00 -7.75
C TRP A 37 1.73 -7.99 -7.17
N PHE A 38 0.71 -8.47 -6.45
CA PHE A 38 -0.34 -7.62 -5.87
C PHE A 38 0.11 -6.92 -4.59
N THR A 39 0.76 -7.64 -3.65
CA THR A 39 1.23 -7.02 -2.40
C THR A 39 2.31 -5.97 -2.67
N ASN A 40 3.17 -6.19 -3.67
CA ASN A 40 4.15 -5.22 -4.13
C ASN A 40 3.48 -3.99 -4.77
N ALA A 41 2.37 -4.15 -5.48
CA ALA A 41 1.61 -3.01 -6.00
C ALA A 41 1.08 -2.12 -4.85
N ILE A 42 0.54 -2.73 -3.78
CA ILE A 42 0.10 -2.02 -2.58
C ILE A 42 1.27 -1.27 -1.93
N GLU A 43 2.43 -1.92 -1.79
CA GLU A 43 3.63 -1.28 -1.23
C GLU A 43 4.10 -0.08 -2.07
N ARG A 44 4.07 -0.18 -3.40
CA ARG A 44 4.42 0.95 -4.28
C ARG A 44 3.43 2.11 -4.15
N ILE A 45 2.13 1.83 -4.04
CA ILE A 45 1.11 2.87 -3.79
C ILE A 45 1.42 3.58 -2.47
N ILE A 46 1.72 2.85 -1.39
CA ILE A 46 2.06 3.44 -0.08
C ILE A 46 3.37 4.25 -0.14
N LYS A 47 4.35 3.86 -0.97
CA LYS A 47 5.55 4.68 -1.19
C LYS A 47 5.21 6.04 -1.80
N VAL A 48 4.33 6.07 -2.81
CA VAL A 48 3.85 7.31 -3.43
C VAL A 48 3.01 8.13 -2.44
N GLU A 49 2.16 7.49 -1.64
CA GLU A 49 1.41 8.15 -0.54
C GLU A 49 2.37 8.89 0.42
N LYS A 50 3.44 8.23 0.87
CA LYS A 50 4.44 8.84 1.76
C LYS A 50 5.18 10.00 1.10
N GLU A 51 5.49 9.89 -0.19
CA GLU A 51 6.12 10.98 -0.97
C GLU A 51 5.20 12.20 -1.08
N ILE A 52 3.91 11.98 -1.36
CA ILE A 52 2.88 13.04 -1.41
C ILE A 52 2.78 13.78 -0.07
N ILE A 53 2.81 13.06 1.06
CA ILE A 53 2.69 13.66 2.40
C ILE A 53 3.96 14.44 2.80
N SER A 54 5.13 13.97 2.37
CA SER A 54 6.43 14.50 2.82
C SER A 54 7.02 15.58 1.94
N SER A 55 6.47 15.80 0.74
CA SER A 55 7.04 16.69 -0.29
C SER A 55 6.09 17.82 -0.64
N GLU A 56 6.63 18.96 -1.09
CA GLU A 56 5.82 19.98 -1.74
C GLU A 56 5.28 19.47 -3.08
N LEU A 57 4.09 19.95 -3.45
CA LEU A 57 3.44 19.53 -4.69
C LEU A 57 4.20 20.07 -5.91
N SER A 58 4.77 19.15 -6.69
CA SER A 58 5.34 19.43 -8.01
C SER A 58 4.48 18.81 -9.13
N LYS A 59 4.65 19.31 -10.37
CA LYS A 59 3.98 18.74 -11.54
C LYS A 59 4.31 17.26 -11.75
N ASP A 60 5.55 16.87 -11.48
CA ASP A 60 6.01 15.49 -11.64
C ASP A 60 5.40 14.59 -10.57
N LEU A 61 5.36 15.05 -9.32
CA LEU A 61 4.71 14.33 -8.22
C LEU A 61 3.21 14.18 -8.46
N PHE A 62 2.54 15.23 -8.97
CA PHE A 62 1.14 15.16 -9.35
C PHE A 62 0.91 14.11 -10.45
N THR A 63 1.71 14.14 -11.52
CA THR A 63 1.60 13.19 -12.64
C THR A 63 1.83 11.76 -12.17
N LYS A 64 2.82 11.55 -11.31
CA LYS A 64 3.10 10.26 -10.66
C LYS A 64 1.91 9.79 -9.83
N ALA A 65 1.34 10.66 -8.99
CA ALA A 65 0.16 10.33 -8.19
C ALA A 65 -1.02 9.86 -9.08
N LYS A 66 -1.29 10.56 -10.19
CA LYS A 66 -2.35 10.16 -11.14
C LYS A 66 -2.04 8.81 -11.81
N TYR A 67 -0.79 8.58 -12.21
CA TYR A 67 -0.37 7.29 -12.78
C TYR A 67 -0.60 6.12 -11.80
N TYR A 68 -0.40 6.36 -10.50
CA TYR A 68 -0.67 5.38 -9.44
C TYR A 68 -2.14 5.32 -8.99
N GLY A 69 -3.04 6.08 -9.62
CA GLY A 69 -4.48 6.01 -9.38
C GLY A 69 -4.98 6.82 -8.19
N PHE A 70 -4.19 7.77 -7.66
CA PHE A 70 -4.64 8.65 -6.58
C PHE A 70 -5.77 9.57 -7.07
N SER A 71 -6.83 9.63 -6.26
CA SER A 71 -7.95 10.55 -6.48
C SER A 71 -7.59 11.97 -6.05
N ASP A 72 -8.33 12.95 -6.55
CA ASP A 72 -8.14 14.36 -6.14
C ASP A 72 -8.87 14.67 -4.81
N LYS A 73 -9.68 13.73 -4.31
CA LYS A 73 -10.39 13.85 -3.04
C LYS A 73 -9.53 13.38 -1.87
N ILE A 74 -9.75 14.03 -0.73
CA ILE A 74 -9.29 13.64 0.60
C ILE A 74 -10.35 12.73 1.23
#